data_AF-A0A537A986-F1
#
_entry.id   AF-A0A537A986-F1
#
_cell.length_a   1.000
_cell.length_b   1.000
_cell.length_c   1.000
_cell.angle_alpha   90.00
_cell.angle_beta   90.00
_cell.angle_gamma   90.00
#
_symmetry.space_group_name_H-M   'P 1'
#
loop_
_entity.id
_entity.type
_entity.pdbx_description
1 polymer ?
#
loop_
_entity_poly.entity_id
_entity_poly.type
_entity_poly.pdbx_seq_one_letter_code
_entity_poly.pdbx_strand_id
1 'polypeptide(L)'
;SGRRKGWLSNLHLGALDPATGGFVMLGKTFKGMTDKMLAWQTQRLLELETSREGHVVHVRPALVAEVAFNEIQASPTYPGGFALRFARVKRYREDKSAKDADTIESVRALYEGQRHRKAAGPA
;
A
#
# COMPACT_ATOMS: atom_id res chain seq x y z
N SER A 1 -13.59 -3.00 -23.42
CA SER A 1 -12.92 -4.31 -23.39
C SER A 1 -11.45 -4.06 -23.11
N GLY A 2 -10.85 -4.73 -22.13
CA GLY A 2 -9.45 -4.52 -21.78
C GLY A 2 -8.86 -5.82 -21.25
N ARG A 3 -7.58 -6.06 -21.55
CA ARG A 3 -6.85 -7.30 -21.22
C ARG A 3 -6.96 -7.73 -19.74
N ARG A 4 -7.25 -6.78 -18.84
CA ARG A 4 -7.33 -6.97 -17.38
C ARG A 4 -8.74 -6.75 -16.81
N LYS A 5 -9.78 -6.89 -17.63
CA LYS A 5 -11.18 -6.78 -17.18
C LYS A 5 -11.44 -7.84 -16.11
N GLY A 6 -11.97 -7.43 -14.96
CA GLY A 6 -12.25 -8.31 -13.82
C GLY A 6 -11.05 -8.52 -12.87
N TRP A 7 -9.88 -7.94 -13.14
CA TRP A 7 -8.73 -8.04 -12.25
C TRP A 7 -8.65 -6.86 -11.28
N LEU A 8 -8.42 -7.16 -10.00
CA LEU A 8 -8.30 -6.18 -8.93
C LEU A 8 -6.90 -5.55 -8.97
N SER A 9 -6.71 -4.59 -9.88
CA SER A 9 -5.39 -4.03 -10.21
C SER A 9 -5.04 -2.71 -9.53
N ASN A 10 -6.00 -2.01 -8.93
CA ASN A 10 -5.78 -0.75 -8.22
C ASN A 10 -5.90 -0.98 -6.72
N LEU A 11 -4.76 -1.23 -6.07
CA LEU A 11 -4.68 -1.57 -4.65
C LEU A 11 -4.68 -0.32 -3.79
N HIS A 12 -5.41 -0.34 -2.67
CA HIS A 12 -5.25 0.63 -1.60
C HIS A 12 -4.18 0.12 -0.64
N LEU A 13 -3.22 0.97 -0.29
CA LEU A 13 -2.13 0.61 0.61
C LEU A 13 -2.36 1.25 1.97
N GLY A 14 -2.26 0.45 3.04
CA GLY A 14 -2.36 0.92 4.41
C GLY A 14 -1.10 0.62 5.21
N ALA A 15 -0.69 1.55 6.07
CA ALA A 15 0.24 1.29 7.17
C ALA A 15 -0.55 0.93 8.43
N LEU A 16 0.02 0.08 9.28
CA LEU A 16 -0.57 -0.22 10.58
C LEU A 16 -0.59 1.04 11.46
N ASP A 17 -1.69 1.28 12.14
CA ASP A 17 -1.78 2.28 13.21
C ASP A 17 -1.78 1.55 14.56
N PRO A 18 -0.68 1.62 15.33
CA PRO A 18 -0.58 0.95 16.62
C PRO A 18 -1.61 1.44 17.65
N ALA A 19 -2.09 2.68 17.52
CA ALA A 19 -3.03 3.26 18.48
C ALA A 19 -4.43 2.65 18.34
N THR A 20 -4.84 2.31 17.11
CA THR A 20 -6.18 1.77 16.82
C THR A 20 -6.16 0.28 16.47
N GLY A 21 -4.99 -0.28 16.13
CA GLY A 21 -4.86 -1.59 15.50
C GLY A 21 -5.40 -1.63 14.07
N GLY A 22 -5.83 -0.49 13.52
CA GLY A 22 -6.35 -0.34 12.17
C GLY A 22 -5.27 -0.05 11.13
N PHE A 23 -5.69 0.28 9.91
CA PHE A 23 -4.76 0.62 8.82
C PHE A 23 -5.06 2.00 8.26
N VAL A 24 -4.04 2.84 8.22
CA VAL A 24 -4.11 4.22 7.72
C VAL A 24 -3.67 4.26 6.27
N MET A 25 -4.53 4.81 5.42
CA MET A 25 -4.32 4.86 3.96
C MET A 25 -3.09 5.71 3.58
N LEU A 26 -2.25 5.18 2.69
CA LEU A 26 -1.03 5.82 2.19
C LEU A 26 -1.02 6.11 0.68
N GLY A 27 -2.05 5.68 -0.04
CA GLY A 27 -2.15 5.83 -1.49
C GLY A 27 -2.68 4.59 -2.19
N LYS A 28 -2.82 4.71 -3.51
CA LYS A 28 -3.17 3.58 -4.37
C LYS A 28 -2.03 3.24 -5.32
N THR A 29 -1.88 1.97 -5.66
CA THR A 29 -0.93 1.55 -6.70
C THR A 29 -1.52 0.52 -7.65
N PHE A 30 -1.11 0.63 -8.91
CA PHE A 30 -1.39 -0.31 -10.00
C PHE A 30 -0.11 -0.75 -10.73
N LYS A 31 1.06 -0.47 -10.14
CA LYS A 31 2.38 -0.69 -10.74
C LYS A 31 3.14 -1.79 -10.00
N GLY A 32 4.07 -2.43 -10.70
CA GLY A 32 4.99 -3.44 -10.13
C GLY A 32 4.49 -4.89 -10.18
N MET A 33 3.25 -5.12 -10.62
CA MET A 33 2.66 -6.46 -10.67
C MET A 33 2.76 -7.07 -12.07
N THR A 34 3.29 -8.29 -12.14
CA THR A 34 3.21 -9.14 -13.35
C THR A 34 1.78 -9.65 -13.54
N ASP A 35 1.45 -10.16 -14.73
CA ASP A 35 0.12 -10.73 -14.96
C ASP A 35 -0.15 -11.95 -14.04
N LYS A 36 0.88 -12.76 -13.73
CA LYS A 36 0.79 -13.87 -12.76
C LYS A 36 0.48 -13.36 -11.35
N MET A 37 1.19 -12.32 -10.90
CA MET A 37 0.94 -11.72 -9.58
C MET A 37 -0.47 -11.12 -9.50
N LEU A 38 -0.91 -10.46 -10.57
CA LEU A 38 -2.22 -9.82 -10.63
C LEU A 38 -3.37 -10.85 -10.65
N ALA A 39 -3.19 -11.98 -11.33
CA ALA A 39 -4.14 -13.09 -11.29
C ALA A 39 -4.23 -13.67 -9.87
N TRP A 40 -3.08 -14.01 -9.26
CA TRP A 40 -3.02 -14.54 -7.89
C TRP A 40 -3.65 -13.59 -6.87
N GLN A 41 -3.29 -12.31 -6.90
CA GLN A 41 -3.82 -11.35 -5.92
C GLN A 41 -5.32 -11.13 -6.10
N THR A 42 -5.81 -11.17 -7.35
CA THR A 42 -7.23 -10.99 -7.62
C THR A 42 -8.00 -12.11 -6.95
N GLN A 43 -7.59 -13.37 -7.15
CA GLN A 43 -8.20 -14.51 -6.47
C GLN A 43 -8.13 -14.35 -4.94
N ARG A 44 -6.94 -14.01 -4.41
CA ARG A 44 -6.75 -13.93 -2.96
C ARG A 44 -7.54 -12.80 -2.29
N LEU A 45 -7.67 -11.66 -2.95
CA LEU A 45 -8.48 -10.53 -2.47
C LEU A 45 -9.97 -10.87 -2.49
N LEU A 46 -10.44 -11.58 -3.51
CA LEU A 46 -11.83 -12.03 -3.59
C LEU A 46 -12.17 -13.06 -2.49
N GLU A 47 -11.23 -13.93 -2.12
CA GLU A 47 -11.38 -14.83 -0.96
C GLU A 47 -11.46 -14.09 0.38
N LEU A 48 -10.92 -12.86 0.44
CA LEU A 48 -10.91 -12.02 1.64
C LEU A 48 -12.03 -10.96 1.64
N GLU A 49 -12.88 -10.96 0.61
CA GLU A 49 -13.94 -9.98 0.44
C GLU A 49 -14.91 -9.95 1.62
N THR A 50 -15.20 -8.75 2.11
CA THR A 50 -16.20 -8.50 3.16
C THR A 50 -17.43 -7.78 2.62
N SER A 51 -17.25 -6.94 1.60
CA SER A 51 -18.34 -6.20 0.95
C SER A 51 -17.87 -5.56 -0.37
N ARG A 52 -18.81 -5.02 -1.15
CA ARG A 52 -18.54 -4.26 -2.37
C ARG A 52 -19.27 -2.93 -2.38
N GLU A 53 -18.62 -1.92 -2.95
CA GLU A 53 -19.19 -0.62 -3.23
C GLU A 53 -18.86 -0.24 -4.68
N GLY A 54 -19.82 -0.46 -5.59
CA GLY A 54 -19.62 -0.26 -7.02
C GLY A 54 -18.47 -1.13 -7.56
N HIS A 55 -17.33 -0.51 -7.89
CA HIS A 55 -16.14 -1.17 -8.39
C HIS A 55 -15.07 -1.42 -7.30
N VAL A 56 -15.34 -1.00 -6.07
CA VAL A 56 -14.47 -1.19 -4.91
C VAL A 56 -14.84 -2.51 -4.23
N VAL A 57 -13.83 -3.33 -3.97
CA VAL A 57 -13.95 -4.55 -3.17
C VAL A 57 -13.28 -4.28 -1.82
N HIS A 58 -14.06 -4.34 -0.75
CA HIS A 58 -13.54 -4.25 0.61
C HIS A 58 -13.12 -5.65 1.05
N VAL A 59 -11.95 -5.74 1.67
CA VAL A 59 -11.37 -7.02 2.08
C VAL A 59 -10.93 -6.94 3.54
N ARG A 60 -10.94 -8.09 4.22
CA ARG A 60 -10.28 -8.22 5.52
C ARG A 60 -8.78 -7.95 5.35
N PRO A 61 -8.16 -7.07 6.17
CA PRO A 61 -6.74 -6.76 6.05
C PRO A 61 -5.90 -7.97 6.49
N ALA A 62 -5.39 -8.72 5.52
CA ALA A 62 -4.60 -9.93 5.76
C ALA A 62 -3.34 -10.02 4.89
N LEU A 63 -3.28 -9.31 3.76
CA LEU A 63 -2.15 -9.37 2.83
C LEU A 63 -1.15 -8.26 3.13
N VAL A 64 0.12 -8.62 3.27
CA VAL A 64 1.24 -7.68 3.37
C VAL A 64 1.97 -7.63 2.04
N ALA A 65 2.12 -6.42 1.49
CA ALA A 65 2.87 -6.19 0.27
C ALA A 65 4.17 -5.43 0.58
N GLU A 66 5.28 -5.89 0.00
CA GLU A 66 6.50 -5.09 -0.06
C GLU A 66 6.35 -4.06 -1.17
N VAL A 67 6.45 -2.78 -0.82
CA VAL A 67 6.22 -1.66 -1.74
C VAL A 67 7.49 -0.84 -1.88
N ALA A 68 7.98 -0.73 -3.12
CA ALA A 68 9.01 0.25 -3.44
C ALA A 68 8.35 1.58 -3.85
N PHE A 69 8.95 2.70 -3.46
CA PHE A 69 8.47 4.04 -3.79
C PHE A 69 9.66 4.98 -3.95
N ASN A 70 9.45 6.12 -4.61
CA ASN A 70 10.53 7.10 -4.83
C ASN A 70 10.64 8.07 -3.65
N GLU A 71 9.51 8.54 -3.14
CA GLU A 71 9.46 9.47 -2.03
C GLU A 71 8.14 9.36 -1.27
N ILE A 72 8.15 9.88 -0.05
CA ILE A 72 6.98 10.13 0.78
C ILE A 72 6.68 11.63 0.73
N GLN A 73 5.41 11.97 0.53
CA GLN A 73 4.93 13.35 0.54
C GLN A 73 3.96 13.57 1.69
N ALA A 74 3.98 14.77 2.26
CA ALA A 74 2.90 15.21 3.14
C ALA A 74 1.61 15.36 2.31
N SER A 75 0.48 14.90 2.83
CA SER A 75 -0.81 14.96 2.15
C SER A 75 -1.93 15.24 3.15
N PRO A 76 -2.69 16.33 2.99
CA PRO A 76 -3.83 16.63 3.87
C PRO A 76 -5.03 15.71 3.60
N THR A 77 -5.04 15.00 2.47
CA THR A 77 -6.16 14.17 2.03
C THR A 77 -6.15 12.79 2.68
N TYR A 78 -5.00 12.31 3.12
CA TYR A 78 -4.89 11.02 3.78
C TYR A 78 -4.88 11.19 5.30
N PRO A 79 -5.64 10.39 6.07
CA PRO A 79 -5.71 10.53 7.52
C PRO A 79 -4.35 10.48 8.21
N GLY A 80 -3.40 9.73 7.65
CA GLY A 80 -2.03 9.64 8.17
C GLY A 80 -1.13 10.83 7.87
N GLY A 81 -1.60 11.81 7.08
CA GLY A 81 -0.81 12.97 6.68
C GLY A 81 0.24 12.68 5.60
N PHE A 82 0.31 11.46 5.07
CA PHE A 82 1.36 11.02 4.14
C PHE A 82 0.82 10.28 2.92
N ALA A 83 1.56 10.35 1.80
CA ALA A 83 1.31 9.61 0.58
C ALA A 83 2.60 9.04 -0.02
N LEU A 84 2.55 7.80 -0.51
CA LEU A 84 3.66 7.18 -1.25
C LEU A 84 3.64 7.61 -2.72
N ARG A 85 4.76 8.14 -3.23
CA ARG A 85 4.90 8.53 -4.64
C ARG A 85 5.60 7.45 -5.45
N PHE A 86 5.04 7.21 -6.64
CA PHE A 86 5.52 6.18 -7.57
C PHE A 86 5.62 4.79 -6.91
N ALA A 87 4.67 4.48 -6.02
CA ALA A 87 4.58 3.19 -5.35
C ALA A 87 4.44 2.03 -6.35
N ARG A 88 5.18 0.95 -6.13
CA ARG A 88 5.17 -0.27 -6.94
C ARG A 88 5.22 -1.47 -6.00
N VAL A 89 4.30 -2.42 -6.19
CA VAL A 89 4.37 -3.70 -5.49
C VAL A 89 5.59 -4.47 -6.00
N LYS A 90 6.44 -4.94 -5.09
CA LYS A 90 7.59 -5.80 -5.41
C LYS A 90 7.21 -7.27 -5.30
N ARG A 91 6.56 -7.63 -4.20
CA ARG A 91 6.08 -8.98 -3.87
C ARG A 91 5.09 -8.91 -2.71
N TYR A 92 4.33 -9.98 -2.53
CA TYR A 92 3.60 -10.21 -1.28
C TYR A 92 4.52 -10.92 -0.27
N ARG A 93 4.36 -10.60 1.01
CA ARG A 93 5.13 -11.12 2.13
C ARG A 93 4.29 -12.15 2.86
N GLU A 94 4.27 -13.38 2.34
CA GLU A 94 3.54 -14.51 2.94
C GLU A 94 4.11 -14.92 4.31
N ASP A 95 5.34 -14.50 4.60
CA ASP A 95 6.01 -14.65 5.89
C ASP A 95 5.54 -13.64 6.95
N LYS A 96 4.72 -12.65 6.58
CA LYS A 96 4.25 -11.59 7.47
C LYS A 96 2.72 -11.61 7.61
N SER A 97 2.25 -11.42 8.84
CA SER A 97 0.85 -11.13 9.11
C SER A 97 0.57 -9.63 8.95
N ALA A 98 -0.71 -9.26 8.88
CA ALA A 98 -1.11 -7.85 8.83
C ALA A 98 -0.59 -7.02 10.02
N LYS A 99 -0.32 -7.64 11.17
CA LYS A 99 0.25 -6.99 12.36
C LYS A 99 1.76 -6.71 12.23
N ASP A 100 2.43 -7.34 11.25
CA ASP A 100 3.87 -7.17 10.98
C ASP A 100 4.14 -6.17 9.84
N ALA A 101 3.08 -5.49 9.37
CA ALA A 101 3.18 -4.41 8.41
C ALA A 101 3.87 -3.19 9.03
N ASP A 102 4.52 -2.37 8.19
CA ASP A 102 5.10 -1.12 8.66
C ASP A 102 4.03 -0.20 9.25
N THR A 103 4.38 0.48 10.35
CA THR A 103 3.46 1.38 11.05
C THR A 103 3.46 2.78 10.45
N ILE A 104 2.44 3.57 10.78
CA ILE A 104 2.37 4.97 10.39
C ILE A 104 3.52 5.80 10.98
N GLU A 105 4.04 5.42 12.15
CA GLU A 105 5.25 6.00 12.74
C GLU A 105 6.50 5.67 11.92
N SER A 106 6.65 4.43 11.44
CA SER A 106 7.75 4.05 10.54
C SER A 106 7.73 4.90 9.26
N VAL A 107 6.55 5.13 8.68
CA VAL A 107 6.38 6.00 7.51
C VAL A 107 6.79 7.44 7.82
N ARG A 108 6.40 7.97 8.99
CA ARG A 108 6.81 9.31 9.46
C ARG A 108 8.33 9.40 9.60
N ALA A 109 8.97 8.41 10.22
CA ALA A 109 10.43 8.40 10.39
C ALA A 109 11.16 8.39 9.04
N LEU A 110 10.67 7.61 8.06
CA LEU A 110 11.20 7.61 6.69
C LEU A 110 11.04 8.97 6.01
N TYR A 111 9.90 9.65 6.21
CA TYR A 111 9.65 10.99 5.69
C TYR A 111 10.61 12.03 6.26
N GLU A 112 10.81 12.06 7.59
CA GLU A 112 11.76 12.98 8.21
C GLU A 112 13.19 12.70 7.74
N GLY A 113 13.60 11.42 7.66
CA GLY A 113 14.90 11.04 7.10
C GLY A 113 15.08 11.50 5.66
N GLN A 114 14.03 11.44 4.83
CA GLN A 114 14.04 11.98 3.47
C GLN A 114 14.19 13.51 3.45
N ARG A 115 13.49 14.23 4.34
CA ARG A 115 13.62 15.70 4.47
C ARG A 115 15.03 16.11 4.84
N HIS A 116 15.64 15.44 5.82
CA HIS A 116 17.01 15.71 6.24
C HIS A 116 18.01 15.49 5.12
N ARG A 117 17.90 14.39 4.35
CA ARG A 117 18.76 14.15 3.18
C ARG A 117 18.60 15.21 2.09
N LYS A 118 17.37 15.68 1.83
CA LYS A 118 17.14 16.77 0.87
C LYS A 118 17.77 18.10 1.34
N ALA A 119 17.75 18.37 2.64
CA ALA A 119 18.33 19.58 3.23
C ALA A 119 19.87 19.56 3.26
N ALA A 120 20.49 18.39 3.41
CA ALA A 120 21.94 18.23 3.46
C ALA A 120 22.65 18.38 2.10
N GLY A 121 21.90 18.33 0.98
CA GLY A 121 22.46 18.36 -0.38
C GLY A 121 23.19 17.04 -0.77
N PRO A 122 23.47 16.81 -2.06
CA PRO A 122 24.36 15.72 -2.46
C PRO A 122 25.79 16.01 -1.96
N ALA A 123 26.41 15.01 -1.33
CA ALA A 123 27.83 15.04 -0.98
C ALA A 123 28.72 15.08 -2.23
#